data_AF-A0A2N1PNL5-F1
#
_entry.id   AF-A0A2N1PNL5-F1
#
_cell.length_a   1.000
_cell.length_b   1.000
_cell.length_c   1.000
_cell.angle_alpha   90.00
_cell.angle_beta   90.00
_cell.angle_gamma   90.00
#
_symmetry.space_group_name_H-M   'P 1'
#
loop_
_entity.id
_entity.type
_entity.pdbx_description
1 polymer ?
#
loop_
_entity_poly.entity_id
_entity_poly.type
_entity_poly.pdbx_seq_one_letter_code
_entity_poly.pdbx_strand_id
1 'polypeptide(L)'
;MKHTPEYNIEDFIAASGCPNSVIVFKNAQTGARDVFKLTSSARILGFIHNRGLEDLKFKNSKIWEKNPKPEIEIFVDAYRFASNGILGYLAFFFSKHTKKWIIKSFKQNTESNTVLADAYQEAMKNLV
;
A
#
# COMPACT_ATOMS: atom_id res chain seq x y z
N MET A 1 2.49 -17.26 -0.42
CA MET A 1 2.76 -15.81 -0.51
C MET A 1 3.97 -15.66 -1.42
N LYS A 2 3.92 -14.82 -2.46
CA LYS A 2 5.10 -14.62 -3.32
C LYS A 2 6.05 -13.61 -2.66
N HIS A 3 7.35 -13.86 -2.77
CA HIS A 3 8.43 -12.97 -2.29
C HIS A 3 8.93 -11.99 -3.35
N THR A 4 8.33 -12.01 -4.54
CA THR A 4 8.55 -11.06 -5.62
C THR A 4 7.25 -10.35 -5.98
N PRO A 5 7.31 -9.08 -6.40
CA PRO A 5 6.13 -8.36 -6.88
C PRO A 5 5.61 -8.99 -8.18
N GLU A 6 4.29 -8.96 -8.34
CA GLU A 6 3.63 -9.33 -9.60
C GLU A 6 3.77 -8.20 -10.63
N TYR A 7 3.80 -6.96 -10.16
CA TYR A 7 3.76 -5.76 -10.98
C TYR A 7 5.07 -4.98 -10.90
N ASN A 8 5.44 -4.32 -12.00
CA ASN A 8 6.49 -3.32 -11.95
C ASN A 8 5.98 -2.08 -11.20
N ILE A 9 6.65 -1.73 -10.11
CA ILE A 9 6.28 -0.58 -9.28
C ILE A 9 6.40 0.74 -10.03
N GLU A 10 7.38 0.86 -10.94
CA GLU A 10 7.60 2.09 -11.70
C GLU A 10 6.47 2.37 -12.69
N ASP A 11 5.89 1.32 -13.30
CA ASP A 11 4.71 1.46 -14.18
C ASP A 11 3.51 2.00 -13.40
N PHE A 12 3.32 1.56 -12.16
CA PHE A 12 2.26 2.05 -11.29
C PHE A 12 2.49 3.51 -10.85
N ILE A 13 3.72 3.87 -10.48
CA ILE A 13 4.08 5.25 -10.09
C ILE A 13 3.92 6.20 -11.28
N ALA A 14 4.36 5.80 -12.47
CA ALA A 14 4.15 6.56 -13.71
C ALA A 14 2.66 6.75 -14.00
N ALA A 15 1.86 5.68 -13.92
CA ALA A 15 0.41 5.75 -14.14
C ALA A 15 -0.31 6.66 -13.14
N SER A 16 0.23 6.83 -11.93
CA SER A 16 -0.33 7.76 -10.93
C SER A 16 -0.21 9.23 -11.35
N GLY A 17 0.66 9.56 -12.30
CA GLY A 17 0.72 10.90 -12.92
C GLY A 17 -0.32 11.11 -14.02
N CYS A 18 -0.99 10.05 -14.48
CA CYS A 18 -1.93 10.10 -15.60
C CYS A 18 -3.38 10.14 -15.11
N PRO A 19 -4.18 11.17 -15.50
CA PRO A 19 -5.60 11.18 -15.21
C PRO A 19 -6.31 9.92 -15.72
N ASN A 20 -7.22 9.37 -14.92
CA ASN A 20 -8.06 8.20 -15.24
C ASN A 20 -7.36 6.84 -15.38
N SER A 21 -6.03 6.77 -15.27
CA SER A 21 -5.26 5.52 -15.33
C SER A 21 -5.30 4.71 -14.02
N VAL A 22 -5.60 5.38 -12.90
CA VAL A 22 -5.65 4.78 -11.57
C VAL A 22 -6.99 5.08 -10.90
N ILE A 23 -7.62 4.04 -10.36
CA ILE A 23 -8.83 4.13 -9.53
C ILE A 23 -8.43 3.94 -8.07
N VAL A 24 -8.93 4.80 -7.19
CA VAL A 24 -8.68 4.70 -5.74
C VAL A 24 -9.96 4.23 -5.05
N PHE A 25 -9.93 3.07 -4.40
CA PHE A 25 -11.09 2.57 -3.66
C PHE A 25 -11.41 3.45 -2.45
N LYS A 26 -12.69 3.50 -2.05
CA LYS A 26 -13.18 4.34 -0.95
C LYS A 26 -12.40 4.12 0.35
N ASN A 27 -12.11 2.86 0.70
CA ASN A 27 -11.34 2.56 1.92
C ASN A 27 -9.90 3.06 1.86
N ALA A 28 -9.27 3.05 0.67
CA ALA A 28 -7.96 3.64 0.48
C ALA A 28 -8.02 5.18 0.59
N GLN A 29 -9.07 5.82 0.06
CA GLN A 29 -9.28 7.25 0.24
C GLN A 29 -9.46 7.62 1.72
N THR A 30 -10.27 6.86 2.47
CA THR A 30 -10.48 7.07 3.91
C THR A 30 -9.14 6.98 4.67
N GLY A 31 -8.37 5.91 4.48
CA GLY A 31 -7.10 5.74 5.17
C GLY A 31 -6.05 6.80 4.80
N ALA A 32 -6.00 7.22 3.53
CA ALA A 32 -5.12 8.29 3.08
C ALA A 32 -5.50 9.65 3.68
N ARG A 33 -6.80 9.96 3.76
CA ARG A 33 -7.33 11.18 4.38
C ARG A 33 -7.03 11.22 5.86
N ASP A 34 -7.34 10.15 6.58
CA ASP A 34 -7.32 10.18 8.04
C ASP A 34 -5.88 10.26 8.57
N VAL A 35 -4.95 9.54 7.93
CA VAL A 35 -3.54 9.43 8.34
C VAL A 35 -2.64 10.49 7.68
N PHE A 36 -2.73 10.64 6.35
CA PHE A 36 -1.79 11.46 5.56
C PHE A 36 -2.39 12.79 5.10
N LYS A 37 -3.64 13.09 5.47
CA LYS A 37 -4.38 14.31 5.09
C LYS A 37 -4.54 14.50 3.58
N LEU A 38 -4.45 13.40 2.82
CA LEU A 38 -4.69 13.36 1.37
C LEU A 38 -6.19 13.22 1.12
N THR A 39 -6.88 14.35 0.99
CA THR A 39 -8.36 14.43 1.01
C THR A 39 -9.06 14.03 -0.29
N SER A 40 -8.33 13.76 -1.36
CA SER A 40 -8.91 13.42 -2.67
C SER A 40 -8.05 12.41 -3.42
N SER A 41 -8.65 11.66 -4.35
CA SER A 41 -7.91 10.76 -5.24
C SER A 41 -6.80 11.48 -5.98
N ALA A 42 -7.03 12.70 -6.47
CA ALA A 42 -6.01 13.50 -7.13
C ALA A 42 -4.81 13.79 -6.21
N ARG A 43 -5.05 14.10 -4.93
CA ARG A 43 -3.96 14.30 -3.95
C ARG A 43 -3.20 13.01 -3.65
N ILE A 44 -3.90 11.88 -3.56
CA ILE A 44 -3.26 10.55 -3.36
C ILE A 44 -2.36 10.22 -4.54
N LEU A 45 -2.87 10.36 -5.76
CA LEU A 45 -2.13 10.05 -6.98
C LEU A 45 -0.94 11.00 -7.18
N GLY A 46 -1.13 12.29 -6.96
CA GLY A 46 -0.04 13.27 -6.99
C GLY A 46 1.03 12.99 -5.93
N PHE A 47 0.64 12.59 -4.72
CA PHE A 47 1.58 12.19 -3.68
C PHE A 47 2.43 10.97 -4.09
N ILE A 48 1.81 9.94 -4.69
CA ILE A 48 2.52 8.75 -5.18
C ILE A 48 3.45 9.11 -6.34
N HIS A 49 2.94 9.85 -7.33
CA HIS A 49 3.70 10.24 -8.52
C HIS A 49 4.93 11.08 -8.17
N ASN A 50 4.78 12.01 -7.22
CA ASN A 50 5.86 12.88 -6.74
C ASN A 50 6.73 12.21 -5.67
N ARG A 51 6.79 10.87 -5.63
CA ARG A 51 7.69 10.08 -4.76
C ARG A 51 7.48 10.32 -3.26
N GLY A 52 6.26 10.65 -2.82
CA GLY A 52 5.93 10.78 -1.40
C GLY A 52 5.98 9.46 -0.60
N LEU A 53 6.09 8.32 -1.30
CA LEU A 53 6.31 7.00 -0.70
C LEU A 53 7.81 6.79 -0.43
N GLU A 54 8.34 7.37 0.64
CA GLU A 54 9.75 7.23 1.03
C GLU A 54 10.04 5.77 1.45
N ASP A 55 11.27 5.30 1.27
CA ASP A 55 11.72 3.95 1.67
C ASP A 55 10.75 2.83 1.27
N LEU A 56 10.22 2.91 0.05
CA LEU A 56 9.23 1.98 -0.47
C LEU A 56 9.80 0.56 -0.51
N LYS A 57 9.23 -0.34 0.28
CA LYS A 57 9.68 -1.72 0.45
C LYS A 57 8.56 -2.69 0.10
N PHE A 58 8.84 -3.59 -0.82
CA PHE A 58 7.94 -4.68 -1.14
C PHE A 58 7.69 -5.54 0.10
N LYS A 59 6.42 -5.85 0.36
CA LYS A 59 6.01 -6.68 1.49
C LYS A 59 5.59 -8.07 1.04
N ASN A 60 4.69 -8.16 0.07
CA ASN A 60 4.23 -9.42 -0.51
C ASN A 60 3.34 -9.22 -1.72
N SER A 61 3.14 -10.31 -2.47
CA SER A 61 2.05 -10.45 -3.44
C SER A 61 1.13 -11.61 -3.03
N LYS A 62 -0.18 -11.37 -3.10
CA LYS A 62 -1.24 -12.32 -2.71
C LYS A 62 -2.42 -12.26 -3.66
N ILE A 63 -3.13 -13.37 -3.82
CA ILE A 63 -4.42 -13.39 -4.51
C ILE A 63 -5.42 -12.51 -3.74
N TRP A 64 -6.26 -11.77 -4.46
CA TRP A 64 -7.29 -10.93 -3.87
C TRP A 64 -8.42 -11.77 -3.28
N GLU A 65 -8.31 -12.05 -1.98
CA GLU A 65 -9.25 -12.89 -1.21
C GLU A 65 -10.73 -12.45 -1.29
N LYS A 66 -10.99 -11.15 -1.44
CA LYS A 66 -12.35 -10.58 -1.54
C LYS A 66 -12.64 -10.06 -2.95
N ASN A 67 -12.15 -10.76 -3.97
CA ASN A 67 -12.48 -10.44 -5.36
C ASN A 67 -13.98 -10.73 -5.60
N PRO A 68 -14.78 -9.75 -6.08
CA PRO A 68 -16.19 -9.99 -6.42
C PRO A 68 -16.39 -10.98 -7.58
N LYS A 69 -15.33 -11.29 -8.33
CA LYS A 69 -15.30 -12.27 -9.43
C LYS A 69 -14.22 -13.33 -9.15
N PRO A 70 -14.46 -14.27 -8.21
CA PRO A 70 -13.45 -15.21 -7.74
C PRO A 70 -12.88 -16.11 -8.85
N GLU A 71 -13.61 -16.27 -9.96
CA GLU A 71 -13.17 -17.00 -11.15
C GLU A 71 -12.00 -16.33 -11.89
N ILE A 72 -11.74 -15.04 -11.62
CA ILE A 72 -10.60 -14.31 -12.16
C ILE A 72 -9.57 -14.14 -11.04
N GLU A 73 -8.43 -14.81 -11.15
CA GLU A 73 -7.34 -14.58 -10.19
C GLU A 73 -6.73 -13.19 -10.41
N ILE A 74 -6.70 -12.40 -9.33
CA ILE A 74 -6.07 -11.08 -9.30
C ILE A 74 -5.04 -11.09 -8.18
N PHE A 75 -3.78 -10.86 -8.52
CA PHE A 75 -2.73 -10.64 -7.54
C PHE A 75 -2.76 -9.20 -7.06
N VAL A 76 -2.49 -9.00 -5.77
CA VAL A 76 -2.38 -7.70 -5.12
C VAL A 76 -1.00 -7.59 -4.56
N ASP A 77 -0.24 -6.62 -5.05
CA ASP A 77 1.05 -6.28 -4.50
C ASP A 77 0.87 -5.31 -3.34
N ALA A 78 1.60 -5.57 -2.28
CA ALA A 78 1.60 -4.79 -1.06
C ALA A 78 3.00 -4.28 -0.76
N TYR A 79 3.07 -3.01 -0.37
CA TYR A 79 4.30 -2.31 -0.02
C TYR A 79 4.14 -1.60 1.33
N ARG A 80 5.25 -1.45 2.02
CA ARG A 80 5.40 -0.53 3.16
C ARG A 80 6.19 0.69 2.68
N PHE A 81 5.89 1.85 3.23
CA PHE A 81 6.62 3.08 2.96
C PHE A 81 6.73 3.91 4.23
N ALA A 82 7.63 4.88 4.24
CA ALA A 82 7.67 5.96 5.20
C ALA A 82 7.16 7.24 4.53
N SER A 83 6.60 8.15 5.31
CA SER A 83 6.38 9.53 4.88
C SER A 83 6.19 10.40 6.11
N ASN A 84 7.06 11.41 6.25
CA ASN A 84 6.99 12.37 7.36
C ASN A 84 6.90 11.68 8.75
N GLY A 85 7.72 10.66 8.97
CA GLY A 85 7.75 9.88 10.21
C GLY A 85 6.60 8.87 10.39
N ILE A 86 5.67 8.76 9.44
CA ILE A 86 4.58 7.79 9.47
C ILE A 86 4.94 6.57 8.63
N LEU A 87 4.84 5.38 9.20
CA LEU A 87 4.89 4.13 8.44
C LEU A 87 3.55 3.89 7.76
N GLY A 88 3.57 3.85 6.43
CA GLY A 88 2.43 3.60 5.57
C GLY A 88 2.40 2.21 4.98
N TYR A 89 1.20 1.83 4.53
CA TYR A 89 0.91 0.61 3.80
C TYR A 89 0.12 0.95 2.55
N LEU A 90 0.61 0.46 1.41
CA LEU A 90 0.00 0.59 0.10
C LEU A 90 -0.27 -0.81 -0.45
N ALA A 91 -1.47 -1.03 -1.01
CA ALA A 91 -1.79 -2.24 -1.75
C ALA A 91 -2.55 -1.90 -3.04
N PHE A 92 -2.07 -2.45 -4.16
CA PHE A 92 -2.63 -2.17 -5.48
C PHE A 92 -2.57 -3.37 -6.41
N PHE A 93 -3.28 -3.28 -7.52
CA PHE A 93 -3.24 -4.26 -8.60
C PHE A 93 -3.63 -3.62 -9.94
N PHE A 94 -3.33 -4.32 -11.04
CA PHE A 94 -3.77 -3.93 -12.37
C PHE A 94 -4.97 -4.75 -12.82
N SER A 95 -6.06 -4.07 -13.17
CA SER A 95 -7.24 -4.71 -13.76
C SER A 95 -7.04 -4.86 -15.27
N LYS A 96 -6.82 -6.10 -15.72
CA LYS A 96 -6.69 -6.42 -17.16
C LYS A 96 -7.98 -6.12 -17.95
N HIS A 97 -9.13 -6.11 -17.29
CA HIS A 97 -10.43 -5.84 -17.91
C HIS A 97 -10.64 -4.35 -18.18
N THR A 98 -10.44 -3.51 -17.17
CA THR A 98 -10.64 -2.05 -17.29
C THR A 98 -9.39 -1.32 -17.80
N LYS A 99 -8.26 -2.03 -17.93
CA LYS A 99 -6.94 -1.47 -18.24
C LYS A 99 -6.53 -0.33 -17.30
N LYS A 100 -6.87 -0.46 -16.02
CA LYS A 100 -6.61 0.54 -14.99
C LYS A 100 -5.93 -0.07 -13.79
N TRP A 101 -5.05 0.70 -13.17
CA TRP A 101 -4.54 0.40 -11.85
C TRP A 101 -5.60 0.67 -10.79
N ILE A 102 -5.57 -0.10 -9.71
CA ILE A 102 -6.52 0.03 -8.61
C ILE A 102 -5.74 0.07 -7.32
N ILE A 103 -5.85 1.18 -6.59
CA ILE A 103 -5.39 1.29 -5.21
C ILE A 103 -6.47 0.71 -4.31
N LYS A 104 -6.21 -0.49 -3.80
CA LYS A 104 -7.11 -1.24 -2.92
C LYS A 104 -7.00 -0.77 -1.47
N SER A 105 -5.81 -0.41 -1.02
CA SER A 105 -5.58 0.04 0.36
C SER A 105 -4.46 1.08 0.41
N PHE A 106 -4.68 2.13 1.20
CA PHE A 106 -3.70 3.17 1.52
C PHE A 106 -3.99 3.61 2.95
N LYS A 107 -3.10 3.31 3.90
CA LYS A 107 -3.35 3.54 5.33
C LYS A 107 -2.05 3.51 6.14
N GLN A 108 -2.13 3.87 7.41
CA GLN A 108 -1.02 3.62 8.34
C GLN A 108 -0.75 2.11 8.43
N ASN A 109 0.53 1.76 8.44
CA ASN A 109 0.98 0.43 8.78
C ASN A 109 1.07 0.31 10.31
N THR A 110 0.10 -0.38 10.90
CA THR A 110 0.02 -0.63 12.34
C THR A 110 0.56 -1.99 12.73
N GLU A 111 1.15 -2.75 11.79
CA GLU A 111 1.80 -4.01 12.16
C GLU A 111 2.93 -3.69 13.12
N SER A 112 2.80 -4.19 14.35
CA SER A 112 3.85 -4.16 15.33
C SER A 112 5.11 -4.76 14.71
N ASN A 113 6.23 -4.07 14.84
CA ASN A 113 7.51 -4.73 14.65
C ASN A 113 7.65 -5.71 15.82
N THR A 114 7.14 -6.92 15.66
CA THR A 114 7.10 -7.94 16.71
C THR A 114 8.50 -8.18 17.27
N VAL A 115 9.54 -8.09 16.45
CA VAL A 115 10.94 -8.18 16.89
C VAL A 115 11.32 -7.06 17.85
N LEU A 116 10.92 -5.82 17.57
CA LEU A 116 11.14 -4.71 18.52
C LEU A 116 10.27 -4.87 19.77
N ALA A 117 9.01 -5.29 19.62
CA ALA A 117 8.12 -5.52 20.74
C ALA A 117 8.71 -6.59 21.68
N ASP A 118 9.19 -7.70 21.14
CA ASP A 118 9.82 -8.80 21.87
C ASP A 118 11.13 -8.32 22.54
N ALA A 119 11.96 -7.54 21.83
CA ALA A 119 13.19 -6.98 22.39
C ALA A 119 12.92 -5.97 23.52
N TYR A 120 11.89 -5.14 23.40
CA TYR A 120 11.46 -4.23 24.48
C TYR A 120 10.95 -5.00 25.69
N GLN A 121 10.12 -6.04 25.48
CA GLN A 121 9.64 -6.89 26.56
C GLN A 121 10.80 -7.57 27.29
N GLU A 122 11.78 -8.08 26.56
CA GLU A 122 12.95 -8.73 27.15
C GLU A 122 13.85 -7.75 27.91
N ALA A 123 14.09 -6.55 27.36
CA ALA A 123 14.83 -5.50 28.05
C ALA A 123 14.12 -5.05 29.34
N MET A 124 12.79 -5.00 29.35
CA MET A 124 11.98 -4.63 30.52
C MET A 124 11.97 -5.71 31.61
N LYS A 125 12.01 -7.00 31.26
CA LYS A 125 12.11 -8.10 32.24
C LYS A 125 13.42 -8.07 33.04
N ASN A 126 14.51 -7.60 32.41
CA ASN A 126 15.83 -7.53 33.05
C ASN A 126 16.02 -6.29 33.93
N LEU A 127 14.98 -5.46 34.09
CA LEU A 127 14.97 -4.26 34.92
C LEU A 127 14.15 -4.42 36.22
N VAL A 128 13.63 -5.62 36.50
CA VAL A 128 12.87 -5.96 37.72
C VAL A 128 13.62 -6.99 38.55
#